data_AF-A0A843DBD6-F1
#
_entry.id   AF-A0A843DBD6-F1
#
_cell.length_a   1.000
_cell.length_b   1.000
_cell.length_c   1.000
_cell.angle_alpha   90.00
_cell.angle_beta   90.00
_cell.angle_gamma   90.00
#
_symmetry.space_group_name_H-M   'P 1'
#
loop_
_entity.id
_entity.type
_entity.pdbx_description
1 polymer ?
#
loop_
_entity_poly.entity_id
_entity_poly.type
_entity_poly.pdbx_seq_one_letter_code
_entity_poly.pdbx_strand_id
1 'polypeptide(L)'
;MAEHLRTPIVCVLGHVDHGKTSLLDRIRGSKVTAGEAGAITQHIGATLIPLESIIKLNGDLGKIKTNVPGLLFIDTPGHHAFTTLRARGGALADIAILVVDVNEGFKQQTIEALQILRNCKTPFVIAATKLDKIPGWRQT
;
A
#
# COMPACT_ATOMS: atom_id res chain seq x y z
N MET A 1 -1.39 -30.97 11.27
CA MET A 1 -2.25 -30.18 10.36
C MET A 1 -1.57 -28.84 10.18
N ALA A 2 -1.27 -28.42 8.95
CA ALA A 2 -0.64 -27.11 8.74
C ALA A 2 -1.63 -26.03 9.20
N GLU A 3 -1.21 -25.13 10.09
CA GLU A 3 -2.05 -24.03 10.55
C GLU A 3 -2.46 -23.16 9.35
N HIS A 4 -3.77 -23.07 9.11
CA HIS A 4 -4.31 -22.28 8.03
C HIS A 4 -4.38 -20.82 8.48
N LEU A 5 -3.33 -20.04 8.20
CA LEU A 5 -3.28 -18.63 8.54
C LEU A 5 -4.29 -17.85 7.69
N ARG A 6 -4.98 -16.88 8.29
CA ARG A 6 -5.85 -15.95 7.54
C ARG A 6 -5.02 -15.03 6.65
N THR A 7 -5.64 -14.48 5.61
CA THR A 7 -5.05 -13.43 4.78
C THR A 7 -4.76 -12.18 5.63
N PRO A 8 -3.51 -11.70 5.66
CA PRO A 8 -3.19 -10.42 6.29
C PRO A 8 -3.78 -9.25 5.50
N ILE A 9 -4.22 -8.23 6.23
CA ILE A 9 -4.75 -6.98 5.69
C ILE A 9 -3.60 -5.97 5.62
N VAL A 10 -3.36 -5.46 4.40
CA VAL A 10 -2.32 -4.47 4.10
C VAL A 10 -2.98 -3.15 3.72
N CYS A 11 -2.67 -2.07 4.43
CA CYS A 11 -3.13 -0.73 4.02
C CYS A 11 -2.02 0.06 3.32
N VAL A 12 -2.38 0.87 2.32
CA VAL A 12 -1.47 1.79 1.66
C VAL A 12 -1.80 3.24 2.03
N LEU A 13 -0.83 3.92 2.63
CA LEU A 13 -0.92 5.29 3.14
C LEU A 13 0.07 6.20 2.43
N GLY A 14 -0.10 7.52 2.53
CA GLY A 14 0.81 8.49 1.90
C GLY A 14 0.08 9.73 1.39
N HIS A 15 0.84 10.78 1.07
CA HIS A 15 0.28 12.04 0.59
C HIS A 15 -0.42 11.87 -0.77
N VAL A 16 -1.35 12.78 -1.08
CA VAL A 16 -1.94 12.90 -2.43
C VAL A 16 -0.82 12.94 -3.47
N ASP A 17 -1.05 12.26 -4.60
CA ASP A 17 -0.11 12.13 -5.72
C ASP A 17 1.24 11.47 -5.43
N HIS A 18 1.50 10.91 -4.23
CA HIS A 18 2.74 10.17 -3.95
C HIS A 18 2.78 8.76 -4.59
N GLY A 19 1.73 8.36 -5.30
CA GLY A 19 1.73 7.13 -6.11
C GLY A 19 1.18 5.88 -5.43
N LYS A 20 0.33 6.03 -4.40
CA LYS A 20 -0.37 4.90 -3.72
C LYS A 20 -1.14 4.01 -4.70
N THR A 21 -2.03 4.61 -5.50
CA THR A 21 -2.89 3.88 -6.44
C THR A 21 -2.07 3.29 -7.58
N SER A 22 -1.10 4.03 -8.12
CA SER A 22 -0.19 3.51 -9.16
C SER A 22 0.66 2.33 -8.68
N LEU A 23 1.10 2.35 -7.42
CA LEU A 23 1.79 1.22 -6.80
C LEU A 23 0.87 0.00 -6.72
N LEU A 24 -0.35 0.18 -6.22
CA LEU A 24 -1.34 -0.90 -6.12
C LEU A 24 -1.75 -1.46 -7.49
N ASP A 25 -1.96 -0.62 -8.49
CA ASP A 25 -2.26 -1.01 -9.86
C ASP A 25 -1.14 -1.89 -10.44
N ARG A 26 0.12 -1.54 -10.16
CA ARG A 26 1.28 -2.31 -10.63
C ARG A 26 1.42 -3.67 -9.93
N ILE A 27 1.06 -3.75 -8.64
CA ILE A 27 1.04 -5.04 -7.91
C ILE A 27 -0.17 -5.89 -8.37
N ARG A 28 -1.30 -5.27 -8.67
CA ARG A 28 -2.52 -5.96 -9.14
C ARG A 28 -2.40 -6.49 -10.58
N GLY A 29 -1.62 -5.82 -11.42
CA GLY A 29 -1.55 -6.09 -12.85
C GLY A 29 -2.72 -5.52 -13.66
N SER A 30 -3.56 -4.67 -13.06
CA SER A 30 -4.64 -3.94 -13.74
C SER A 30 -4.66 -2.47 -13.33
N LYS A 31 -5.12 -1.59 -14.23
CA LYS A 31 -5.13 -0.13 -14.02
C LYS A 31 -6.51 0.33 -13.54
N VAL A 32 -6.68 0.53 -12.24
CA VAL A 32 -7.89 1.14 -11.66
C VAL A 32 -7.91 2.64 -11.93
N THR A 33 -6.74 3.29 -11.87
CA THR A 33 -6.58 4.75 -12.11
C THR A 33 -7.16 5.23 -13.44
N ALA A 34 -7.24 4.37 -14.46
CA ALA A 34 -7.78 4.72 -15.77
C ALA A 34 -9.32 4.86 -15.79
N GLY A 35 -10.02 4.33 -14.78
CA GLY A 35 -11.48 4.31 -14.71
C GLY A 35 -12.10 5.34 -13.75
N GLU A 36 -11.29 6.06 -12.96
CA GLU A 36 -11.78 7.01 -11.94
C GLU A 36 -11.62 8.47 -12.38
N ALA A 37 -12.62 9.30 -12.05
CA ALA A 37 -12.61 10.72 -12.39
C ALA A 37 -11.39 11.43 -11.77
N GLY A 38 -10.59 12.10 -12.60
CA GLY A 38 -9.38 12.79 -12.17
C GLY A 38 -8.17 11.88 -11.90
N ALA A 39 -8.25 10.57 -12.25
CA ALA A 39 -7.19 9.58 -12.03
C ALA A 39 -6.74 9.41 -10.57
N ILE A 40 -7.63 9.72 -9.61
CA ILE A 40 -7.41 9.57 -8.17
C ILE A 40 -8.46 8.62 -7.57
N THR A 41 -8.06 7.82 -6.58
CA THR A 41 -8.97 6.93 -5.83
C THR A 41 -10.03 7.76 -5.11
N GLN A 42 -11.32 7.50 -5.37
CA GLN A 42 -12.47 8.17 -4.74
C GLN A 42 -13.21 7.29 -3.72
N HIS A 43 -13.13 5.96 -3.87
CA HIS A 43 -13.82 4.99 -3.01
C HIS A 43 -12.82 4.09 -2.29
N ILE A 44 -13.17 3.60 -1.10
CA ILE A 44 -12.37 2.58 -0.43
C ILE A 44 -12.50 1.27 -1.23
N GLY A 45 -11.39 0.79 -1.78
CA GLY A 45 -11.29 -0.47 -2.49
C GLY A 45 -10.61 -1.54 -1.64
N ALA A 46 -10.99 -2.80 -1.85
CA ALA A 46 -10.29 -3.95 -1.30
C ALA A 46 -9.86 -4.87 -2.45
N THR A 47 -8.64 -5.38 -2.42
CA THR A 47 -8.11 -6.27 -3.45
C THR A 47 -7.31 -7.39 -2.81
N LEU A 48 -7.81 -8.62 -2.97
CA LEU A 48 -7.07 -9.81 -2.59
C LEU A 48 -6.04 -10.13 -3.68
N ILE A 49 -4.77 -10.16 -3.31
CA ILE A 49 -3.67 -10.56 -4.18
C ILE A 49 -3.18 -11.94 -3.71
N PRO A 50 -3.41 -13.01 -4.49
CA PRO A 50 -2.96 -14.35 -4.14
C PRO A 50 -1.45 -14.44 -3.94
N LEU A 51 -1.00 -15.33 -3.06
CA LEU A 51 0.43 -15.52 -2.79
C LEU A 51 1.22 -15.84 -4.08
N GLU A 52 0.65 -16.61 -5.00
CA GLU A 52 1.27 -16.93 -6.28
C GLU A 52 1.61 -15.68 -7.12
N SER A 53 0.71 -14.69 -7.14
CA SER A 53 0.94 -13.42 -7.83
C SER A 53 2.07 -12.63 -7.19
N ILE A 54 2.14 -12.64 -5.86
CA ILE A 54 3.22 -12.00 -5.09
C ILE A 54 4.56 -12.67 -5.39
N ILE A 55 4.60 -14.00 -5.40
CA ILE A 55 5.82 -14.76 -5.69
C ILE A 55 6.31 -14.47 -7.12
N LYS A 56 5.40 -14.41 -8.10
CA LYS A 56 5.76 -14.04 -9.49
C LYS A 56 6.35 -12.64 -9.59
N LEU A 57 5.83 -11.68 -8.82
CA LEU A 57 6.35 -10.31 -8.78
C LEU A 57 7.70 -10.20 -8.05
N ASN A 58 8.01 -11.13 -7.14
CA ASN A 58 9.22 -11.10 -6.33
C ASN A 58 10.50 -11.41 -7.15
N GLY A 59 10.36 -11.98 -8.36
CA GLY A 59 11.50 -12.31 -9.22
C GLY A 59 12.53 -13.21 -8.51
N ASP A 60 13.81 -12.81 -8.58
CA ASP A 60 14.95 -13.58 -8.03
C ASP A 60 15.25 -13.29 -6.54
N LEU A 61 14.41 -12.52 -5.83
CA LEU A 61 14.59 -12.17 -4.41
C LEU A 61 14.48 -13.37 -3.43
N GLY A 62 14.49 -14.60 -3.95
CA GLY A 62 14.46 -15.83 -3.18
C GLY A 62 13.06 -16.36 -2.89
N LYS A 63 13.00 -17.60 -2.40
CA LYS A 63 11.73 -18.26 -2.03
C LYS A 63 11.20 -17.65 -0.73
N ILE A 64 10.05 -16.98 -0.82
CA ILE A 64 9.28 -16.57 0.37
C ILE A 64 8.69 -17.84 1.00
N LYS A 65 9.21 -18.26 2.15
CA LYS A 65 8.58 -19.31 2.97
C LYS A 65 7.50 -18.66 3.84
N THR A 66 6.25 -18.77 3.41
CA THR A 66 5.10 -18.29 4.18
C THR A 66 3.91 -19.22 4.00
N ASN A 67 3.05 -19.28 5.03
CA ASN A 67 1.85 -20.11 5.06
C ASN A 67 0.57 -19.28 4.89
N VAL A 68 0.68 -18.00 4.53
CA VAL A 68 -0.50 -17.15 4.28
C VAL A 68 -1.02 -17.35 2.85
N PRO A 69 -2.34 -17.32 2.61
CA PRO A 69 -2.93 -17.56 1.28
C PRO A 69 -2.71 -16.40 0.28
N GLY A 70 -2.36 -15.21 0.77
CA GLY A 70 -2.15 -14.00 -0.03
C GLY A 70 -2.16 -12.76 0.86
N LEU A 71 -2.38 -11.59 0.26
CA LEU A 71 -2.50 -10.31 0.97
C LEU A 71 -3.76 -9.58 0.51
N LEU A 72 -4.53 -9.04 1.46
CA LEU A 72 -5.69 -8.19 1.18
C LEU A 72 -5.28 -6.73 1.26
N PHE A 73 -5.14 -6.06 0.12
CA PHE A 73 -4.83 -4.65 0.05
C PHE A 73 -6.09 -3.80 0.19
N ILE A 74 -6.03 -2.79 1.06
CA ILE A 74 -7.05 -1.76 1.17
C ILE A 74 -6.50 -0.49 0.52
N ASP A 75 -7.15 -0.07 -0.57
CA ASP A 75 -6.92 1.21 -1.21
C ASP A 75 -7.88 2.24 -0.62
N THR A 76 -7.36 3.33 -0.06
CA THR A 76 -8.18 4.35 0.58
C THR A 76 -7.98 5.70 -0.09
N PRO A 77 -9.05 6.47 -0.36
CA PRO A 77 -8.95 7.84 -0.85
C PRO A 77 -8.34 8.74 0.24
N GLY A 78 -7.06 9.07 0.10
CA GLY A 78 -6.36 10.01 0.99
C GLY A 78 -6.44 9.69 2.48
N HIS A 79 -6.06 10.66 3.31
CA HIS A 79 -5.96 10.51 4.78
C HIS A 79 -7.34 10.43 5.50
N HIS A 80 -8.42 10.97 4.91
CA HIS A 80 -9.75 11.08 5.52
C HIS A 80 -10.48 9.73 5.71
N ALA A 81 -10.25 8.79 4.81
CA ALA A 81 -10.80 7.45 4.93
C ALA A 81 -10.23 6.73 6.18
N PHE A 82 -8.96 6.96 6.51
CA PHE A 82 -8.30 6.25 7.61
C PHE A 82 -8.72 6.75 9.00
N THR A 83 -8.94 8.06 9.16
CA THR A 83 -9.53 8.64 10.39
C THR A 83 -10.95 8.11 10.64
N THR A 84 -11.75 8.02 9.58
CA THR A 84 -13.14 7.53 9.68
C THR A 84 -13.20 6.03 9.97
N LEU A 85 -12.32 5.23 9.37
CA LEU A 85 -12.29 3.79 9.57
C LEU A 85 -11.87 3.40 11.01
N ARG A 86 -11.16 4.26 11.75
CA ARG A 86 -10.84 4.04 13.18
C ARG A 86 -11.96 4.39 14.15
N ALA A 87 -12.92 5.25 13.76
CA ALA A 87 -14.06 5.60 14.62
C ALA A 87 -14.89 4.37 15.06
N ARG A 88 -14.66 3.20 14.44
CA ARG A 88 -15.31 1.91 14.73
C ARG A 88 -14.48 0.92 15.57
N GLY A 89 -13.35 1.34 16.16
CA GLY A 89 -12.78 0.64 17.33
C GLY A 89 -11.83 -0.55 17.10
N GLY A 90 -11.14 -0.66 15.96
CA GLY A 90 -10.12 -1.72 15.74
C GLY A 90 -8.90 -1.26 14.92
N ALA A 91 -7.80 -2.01 14.99
CA ALA A 91 -6.67 -1.86 14.07
C ALA A 91 -7.11 -2.35 12.67
N LEU A 92 -7.13 -1.44 11.69
CA LEU A 92 -7.62 -1.70 10.33
C LEU A 92 -6.80 -2.69 9.52
N ALA A 93 -5.51 -2.78 9.84
CA ALA A 93 -4.55 -3.50 9.04
C ALA A 93 -3.56 -4.22 9.96
N ASP A 94 -3.08 -5.36 9.50
CA ASP A 94 -2.01 -6.11 10.14
C ASP A 94 -0.65 -5.43 9.88
N ILE A 95 -0.51 -4.80 8.71
CA ILE A 95 0.68 -4.03 8.30
C ILE A 95 0.27 -2.90 7.36
N ALA A 96 1.07 -1.83 7.32
CA ALA A 96 0.89 -0.75 6.35
C ALA A 96 2.11 -0.53 5.45
N ILE A 97 1.86 0.07 4.28
CA ILE A 97 2.86 0.62 3.36
C ILE A 97 2.67 2.13 3.36
N LEU A 98 3.65 2.86 3.86
CA LEU A 98 3.68 4.32 3.79
C LEU A 98 4.43 4.76 2.53
N VAL A 99 3.71 5.27 1.56
CA VAL A 99 4.24 5.72 0.27
C VAL A 99 4.73 7.16 0.38
N VAL A 100 5.96 7.40 -0.06
CA VAL A 100 6.61 8.71 -0.06
C VAL A 100 7.27 8.94 -1.42
N ASP A 101 6.90 10.04 -2.08
CA ASP A 101 7.62 10.50 -3.26
C ASP A 101 9.01 11.02 -2.86
N VAL A 102 10.06 10.41 -3.40
CA VAL A 102 11.46 10.76 -3.11
C VAL A 102 11.83 12.18 -3.49
N ASN A 103 11.15 12.76 -4.48
CA ASN A 103 11.45 14.09 -5.00
C ASN A 103 10.79 15.19 -4.14
N GLU A 104 9.66 14.85 -3.50
CA GLU A 104 8.90 15.80 -2.67
C GLU A 104 9.18 15.66 -1.18
N GLY A 105 9.65 14.50 -0.73
CA GLY A 105 9.87 14.19 0.67
C GLY A 105 8.58 14.11 1.48
N PHE A 106 8.67 14.40 2.77
CA PHE A 106 7.53 14.26 3.69
C PHE A 106 6.60 15.47 3.58
N LYS A 107 5.30 15.21 3.55
CA LYS A 107 4.24 16.22 3.54
C LYS A 107 3.35 16.07 4.77
N GLN A 108 2.44 17.02 4.98
CA GLN A 108 1.54 17.03 6.13
C GLN A 108 0.80 15.69 6.33
N GLN A 109 0.23 15.13 5.25
CA GLN A 109 -0.48 13.84 5.32
C GLN A 109 0.45 12.65 5.61
N THR A 110 1.74 12.74 5.26
CA THR A 110 2.75 11.74 5.64
C THR A 110 2.96 11.75 7.15
N ILE A 111 3.08 12.94 7.75
CA ILE A 111 3.25 13.10 9.20
C ILE A 111 2.01 12.61 9.95
N GLU A 112 0.81 12.95 9.48
CA GLU A 112 -0.44 12.48 10.07
C GLU A 112 -0.57 10.96 9.99
N ALA A 113 -0.24 10.35 8.83
CA ALA A 113 -0.21 8.91 8.67
C ALA A 113 0.77 8.23 9.65
N LEU A 114 1.97 8.80 9.84
CA LEU A 114 2.95 8.30 10.82
C LEU A 114 2.40 8.36 12.25
N GLN A 115 1.72 9.44 12.63
CA GLN A 115 1.09 9.56 13.94
C GLN A 115 0.01 8.50 14.14
N ILE A 116 -0.82 8.27 13.13
CA ILE A 116 -1.83 7.21 13.16
C ILE A 116 -1.17 5.84 13.34
N LEU A 117 -0.17 5.50 12.52
CA LEU A 117 0.52 4.21 12.58
C LEU A 117 1.17 3.98 13.94
N ARG A 118 1.81 5.01 14.49
CA ARG A 118 2.42 4.99 15.83
C ARG A 118 1.37 4.79 16.92
N ASN A 119 0.26 5.53 16.88
CA ASN A 119 -0.81 5.44 17.86
C ASN A 119 -1.56 4.10 17.80
N CYS A 120 -1.64 3.49 16.62
CA CYS A 120 -2.25 2.19 16.41
C CYS A 120 -1.28 1.02 16.63
N LYS A 121 0.02 1.30 16.85
CA LYS A 121 1.09 0.28 16.90
C LYS A 121 1.08 -0.65 15.68
N THR A 122 0.68 -0.11 14.52
CA THR A 122 0.63 -0.87 13.27
C THR A 122 2.04 -0.92 12.68
N PRO A 123 2.63 -2.11 12.49
CA PRO A 123 3.92 -2.22 11.82
C PRO A 123 3.78 -1.74 10.38
N PHE A 124 4.83 -1.12 9.85
CA PHE A 124 4.78 -0.59 8.49
C PHE A 124 6.15 -0.58 7.81
N VAL A 125 6.12 -0.56 6.49
CA VAL A 125 7.28 -0.32 5.63
C VAL A 125 7.10 0.99 4.87
N ILE A 126 8.20 1.65 4.51
CA ILE A 126 8.15 2.85 3.66
C ILE A 126 8.44 2.43 2.21
N ALA A 127 7.55 2.81 1.30
CA ALA A 127 7.75 2.67 -0.14
C ALA A 127 8.17 4.03 -0.72
N ALA A 128 9.45 4.17 -1.03
CA ALA A 128 10.00 5.33 -1.71
C ALA A 128 9.70 5.25 -3.22
N THR A 129 8.81 6.11 -3.72
CA THR A 129 8.29 6.07 -5.10
C THR A 129 8.86 7.18 -5.98
N LYS A 130 8.60 7.08 -7.29
CA LYS A 130 9.00 8.05 -8.33
C LYS A 130 10.51 8.24 -8.50
N LEU A 131 11.28 7.17 -8.27
CA LEU A 131 12.73 7.12 -8.53
C LEU A 131 13.06 7.44 -10.00
N ASP A 132 12.17 7.08 -10.93
CA ASP A 132 12.28 7.36 -12.36
C ASP A 132 12.37 8.86 -12.69
N LYS A 133 11.95 9.75 -11.78
CA LYS A 133 12.03 11.20 -11.95
C LYS A 133 13.33 11.83 -11.46
N ILE A 134 14.21 11.04 -10.83
CA ILE A 134 15.50 11.53 -10.35
C ILE A 134 16.39 11.85 -11.57
N PRO A 135 17.01 13.05 -11.65
CA PRO A 135 17.91 13.40 -12.74
C PRO A 135 19.03 12.38 -12.91
N GLY A 136 19.21 11.89 -14.13
CA GLY A 136 20.22 10.86 -14.44
C GLY A 136 19.80 9.43 -14.15
N TRP A 137 18.53 9.17 -13.78
CA TRP A 137 17.99 7.82 -13.68
C TRP A 137 18.10 7.09 -15.02
N ARG A 138 18.66 5.88 -15.00
CA ARG A 138 18.76 5.01 -16.16
C ARG A 138 17.80 3.85 -15.97
N GLN A 139 16.85 3.69 -16.88
CA GLN A 139 16.00 2.51 -16.89
C GLN A 139 16.87 1.30 -17.25
N THR A 140 16.93 0.34 -16.33
CA THR A 140 17.50 -1.00 -16.55
C THR A 140 16.54 -1.86 -17.35
#